data_AF-A0A2P8F078-F1
#
_entry.id   AF-A0A2P8F078-F1
#
_cell.length_a   1.000
_cell.length_b   1.000
_cell.length_c   1.000
_cell.angle_alpha   90.00
_cell.angle_beta   90.00
_cell.angle_gamma   90.00
#
_symmetry.space_group_name_H-M   'P 1'
#
loop_
_entity.id
_entity.type
_entity.pdbx_description
1 polymer ?
#
loop_
_entity_poly.entity_id
_entity_poly.type
_entity_poly.pdbx_seq_one_letter_code
_entity_poly.pdbx_strand_id
1 'polypeptide(L)'
;MAFDMYIGNQHDSIDVQEEYILSMIDGDEKEYPQLNKMHLNFYGNVVFSSLEASELIFELLKLNSLNIYSNAQFKLLILRLSSFFSIAVRKNQEIICAGD
;
A
#
# COMPACT_ATOMS: atom_id res chain seq x y z
N MET A 1 0.79 -5.00 15.92
CA MET A 1 1.33 -3.75 15.40
C MET A 1 1.05 -3.79 13.91
N ALA A 2 -0.05 -3.18 13.51
CA ALA A 2 -0.58 -3.24 12.15
C ALA A 2 -0.63 -1.80 11.62
N PHE A 3 -0.49 -1.66 10.31
CA PHE A 3 -0.70 -0.40 9.63
C PHE A 3 -2.16 -0.33 9.19
N ASP A 4 -3.00 0.31 9.99
CA ASP A 4 -4.43 0.48 9.70
C ASP A 4 -4.65 1.59 8.68
N MET A 5 -5.60 1.38 7.77
CA MET A 5 -5.95 2.32 6.70
C MET A 5 -7.46 2.55 6.68
N TYR A 6 -7.88 3.81 6.55
CA TYR A 6 -9.28 4.21 6.61
C TYR A 6 -9.68 5.10 5.43
N ILE A 7 -10.81 4.78 4.79
CA ILE A 7 -11.47 5.60 3.74
C ILE A 7 -12.93 5.83 4.16
N GLY A 8 -13.19 6.94 4.84
CA GLY A 8 -14.51 7.17 5.46
C GLY A 8 -14.86 6.04 6.43
N ASN A 9 -15.88 5.23 6.11
CA ASN A 9 -16.31 4.09 6.93
C ASN A 9 -15.68 2.75 6.52
N GLN A 10 -14.77 2.74 5.55
CA GLN A 10 -14.07 1.53 5.10
C GLN A 10 -12.72 1.44 5.80
N HIS A 11 -12.35 0.21 6.16
CA HIS A 11 -11.11 -0.11 6.87
C HIS A 11 -10.45 -1.33 6.22
N ASP A 12 -9.13 -1.30 6.16
CA ASP A 12 -8.24 -2.42 5.82
C ASP A 12 -6.92 -2.20 6.57
N SER A 13 -6.06 -3.22 6.63
CA SER A 13 -4.79 -3.14 7.34
C SER A 13 -3.68 -3.88 6.60
N ILE A 14 -2.44 -3.55 6.95
CA ILE A 14 -1.25 -4.36 6.63
C ILE A 14 -0.73 -4.93 7.95
N ASP A 15 -0.80 -6.24 8.10
CA ASP A 15 -0.28 -6.93 9.27
C ASP A 15 1.26 -6.99 9.24
N VAL A 16 1.91 -7.23 10.39
CA VAL A 16 3.38 -7.45 10.47
C VAL A 16 3.85 -8.53 9.49
N GLN A 17 3.04 -9.58 9.30
CA GLN A 17 3.37 -10.67 8.38
C GLN A 17 3.29 -10.26 6.90
N GLU A 18 2.69 -9.11 6.61
CA GLU A 18 2.49 -8.54 5.29
C GLU A 18 3.46 -7.38 5.01
N GLU A 19 4.07 -6.80 6.05
CA GLU A 19 5.08 -5.72 5.98
C GLU A 19 6.24 -6.06 5.03
N TYR A 20 6.55 -7.36 4.84
CA TYR A 20 7.57 -7.80 3.89
C TYR A 20 7.39 -7.24 2.48
N ILE A 21 6.16 -6.89 2.05
CA ILE A 21 5.92 -6.25 0.75
C ILE A 21 6.72 -4.94 0.61
N LEU A 22 6.95 -4.23 1.71
CA LEU A 22 7.67 -2.95 1.74
C LEU A 22 9.19 -3.15 1.67
N SER A 23 9.70 -4.31 2.09
CA SER A 23 11.12 -4.68 1.88
C SER A 23 11.44 -4.98 0.40
N MET A 24 10.44 -5.24 -0.43
CA MET A 24 10.64 -5.56 -1.85
C MET A 24 11.04 -4.34 -2.70
N ILE A 25 10.94 -3.13 -2.14
CA ILE A 25 11.33 -1.89 -2.81
C ILE A 25 12.68 -1.34 -2.31
N ASP A 26 13.35 -2.04 -1.39
CA ASP A 26 14.64 -1.62 -0.85
C ASP A 26 15.68 -1.55 -1.99
N GLY A 27 16.33 -0.39 -2.12
CA GLY A 27 17.26 -0.07 -3.21
C GLY A 27 16.62 0.50 -4.48
N ASP A 28 15.28 0.48 -4.58
CA ASP A 28 14.50 1.04 -5.69
C ASP A 28 13.51 2.13 -5.21
N GLU A 29 13.77 2.78 -4.07
CA GLU A 29 12.80 3.66 -3.40
C GLU A 29 12.35 4.85 -4.26
N LYS A 30 13.21 5.28 -5.19
CA LYS A 30 12.90 6.35 -6.16
C LYS A 30 11.86 5.94 -7.20
N GLU A 31 11.77 4.64 -7.50
CA GLU A 31 10.84 4.06 -8.45
C GLU A 31 9.47 3.76 -7.81
N TYR A 32 9.41 3.76 -6.48
CA TYR A 32 8.23 3.47 -5.66
C TYR A 32 8.03 4.53 -4.54
N PRO A 33 7.88 5.82 -4.90
CA PRO A 33 7.85 6.90 -3.91
C PRO A 33 6.70 6.76 -2.89
N GLN A 34 5.52 6.27 -3.28
CA GLN A 34 4.39 6.15 -2.35
C GLN A 34 4.48 4.92 -1.45
N LEU A 35 4.95 3.78 -1.97
CA LEU A 35 5.26 2.62 -1.15
C LEU A 35 6.41 2.92 -0.18
N ASN A 36 7.41 3.69 -0.60
CA ASN A 36 8.46 4.16 0.30
C ASN A 36 7.91 5.10 1.37
N LYS A 37 7.01 6.03 1.00
CA LYS A 37 6.31 6.89 1.97
C LYS A 37 5.53 6.06 2.99
N MET A 38 4.86 4.99 2.57
CA MET A 38 4.19 4.05 3.46
C MET A 38 5.18 3.34 4.38
N HIS A 39 6.29 2.82 3.84
CA HIS A 39 7.34 2.14 4.61
C HIS A 39 7.93 3.03 5.70
N LEU A 40 8.29 4.27 5.36
CA LEU A 40 8.84 5.24 6.33
C LEU A 40 7.86 5.62 7.45
N ASN A 41 6.56 5.42 7.23
CA ASN A 41 5.50 5.77 8.18
C ASN A 41 4.72 4.55 8.67
N PHE A 42 5.27 3.34 8.52
CA PHE A 42 4.54 2.10 8.85
C PHE A 42 4.12 2.01 10.32
N TYR A 43 4.91 2.60 11.22
CA TYR A 43 4.61 2.71 12.65
C TYR A 43 4.16 4.12 13.05
N GLY A 44 3.72 4.92 12.07
CA GLY A 44 3.37 6.32 12.25
C GLY A 44 2.03 6.67 11.61
N ASN A 45 1.74 7.97 11.55
CA ASN A 45 0.55 8.48 10.88
C ASN A 45 0.93 9.03 9.52
N VAL A 46 0.20 8.62 8.49
CA VAL A 46 0.37 9.16 7.14
C VAL A 46 -0.98 9.30 6.47
N VAL A 47 -1.12 10.34 5.66
CA VAL A 47 -2.30 10.57 4.82
C VAL A 47 -1.90 10.44 3.36
N PHE A 48 -2.71 9.72 2.60
CA PHE A 48 -2.61 9.66 1.14
C PHE A 48 -3.82 10.35 0.53
N SER A 49 -3.58 11.31 -0.34
CA SER A 49 -4.61 11.88 -1.21
C SER A 49 -5.12 10.84 -2.22
N SER A 50 -6.25 11.13 -2.84
CA SER A 50 -6.78 10.31 -3.95
C SER A 50 -5.79 10.16 -5.12
N LEU A 51 -4.94 11.16 -5.35
CA LEU A 51 -3.90 11.09 -6.39
C LEU A 51 -2.78 10.12 -5.99
N GLU A 52 -2.25 10.28 -4.77
CA GLU A 52 -1.20 9.38 -4.24
C GLU A 52 -1.72 7.93 -4.10
N ALA A 53 -3.01 7.74 -3.79
CA ALA A 53 -3.65 6.43 -3.82
C ALA A 53 -3.67 5.82 -5.23
N SER A 54 -3.85 6.62 -6.28
CA SER A 54 -3.74 6.15 -7.66
C SER A 54 -2.31 5.74 -7.99
N GLU A 55 -1.31 6.50 -7.54
CA GLU A 55 0.11 6.17 -7.71
C GLU A 55 0.47 4.87 -6.97
N LEU A 56 -0.01 4.68 -5.74
CA LEU A 56 0.13 3.42 -4.99
C LEU A 56 -0.37 2.21 -5.77
N ILE A 57 -1.53 2.32 -6.45
CA ILE A 57 -2.04 1.24 -7.29
C ILE A 57 -1.05 0.90 -8.40
N PHE A 58 -0.53 1.90 -9.10
CA PHE A 58 0.43 1.67 -10.18
C PHE A 58 1.74 1.08 -9.67
N GLU A 59 2.25 1.56 -8.54
CA GLU A 59 3.44 1.03 -7.87
C GLU A 59 3.26 -0.43 -7.47
N LEU A 60 2.13 -0.78 -6.86
CA LEU A 60 1.78 -2.17 -6.50
C LEU A 60 1.65 -3.08 -7.73
N LEU A 61 1.02 -2.60 -8.81
CA LEU A 61 0.91 -3.37 -10.05
C LEU A 61 2.27 -3.57 -10.74
N LYS A 62 3.13 -2.56 -10.71
CA LYS A 62 4.53 -2.67 -11.17
C LYS A 62 5.28 -3.71 -10.34
N LEU A 63 5.16 -3.65 -9.02
CA LEU A 63 5.78 -4.61 -8.11
C LEU A 63 5.27 -6.05 -8.36
N ASN A 64 3.97 -6.21 -8.63
CA ASN A 64 3.38 -7.51 -9.00
C ASN A 64 3.98 -8.07 -10.30
N SER A 65 4.28 -7.20 -11.28
CA SER A 65 4.86 -7.62 -12.56
C SER A 65 6.29 -8.13 -12.45
N LEU A 66 7.04 -7.66 -11.44
CA LEU A 66 8.41 -8.08 -11.17
C LEU A 66 8.50 -9.41 -10.41
N ASN A 67 7.38 -9.94 -9.92
CA ASN A 67 7.42 -11.10 -9.04
C ASN A 67 7.80 -12.39 -9.79
N ILE A 68 9.11 -12.66 -9.84
CA ILE A 68 9.75 -13.85 -10.43
C ILE A 68 9.31 -15.13 -9.68
N TYR A 69 8.91 -15.00 -8.42
CA TYR A 69 8.45 -16.10 -7.58
C TYR A 69 6.92 -16.14 -7.59
N SER A 70 6.31 -17.26 -7.98
CA SER A 70 4.84 -17.45 -7.99
C SER A 70 4.25 -17.56 -6.57
N ASN A 71 4.48 -16.56 -5.71
CA ASN A 71 3.87 -16.47 -4.40
C ASN A 71 2.42 -15.98 -4.53
N ALA A 72 1.47 -16.88 -4.35
CA ALA A 72 0.05 -16.56 -4.42
C ALA A 72 -0.40 -15.57 -3.34
N GLN A 73 0.16 -15.66 -2.13
CA GLN A 73 -0.19 -14.74 -1.03
C GLN A 73 0.20 -13.31 -1.37
N PHE A 74 1.38 -13.11 -1.96
CA PHE A 74 1.82 -11.80 -2.43
C PHE A 74 0.89 -11.20 -3.48
N LYS A 75 0.47 -12.00 -4.47
CA LYS A 75 -0.47 -11.57 -5.51
C LYS A 75 -1.83 -11.18 -4.91
N LEU A 76 -2.30 -11.95 -3.94
CA LEU A 76 -3.55 -11.66 -3.23
C LEU A 76 -3.45 -10.41 -2.37
N LEU A 77 -2.32 -10.20 -1.69
CA LEU A 77 -2.05 -8.98 -0.91
C LEU A 77 -2.06 -7.75 -1.82
N ILE A 78 -1.31 -7.77 -2.93
CA ILE A 78 -1.33 -6.68 -3.91
C ILE A 78 -2.74 -6.42 -4.41
N LEU A 79 -3.49 -7.47 -4.79
CA LEU A 79 -4.85 -7.30 -5.27
C LEU A 79 -5.76 -6.67 -4.21
N ARG A 80 -5.64 -7.09 -2.94
CA ARG A 80 -6.40 -6.52 -1.81
C ARG A 80 -6.09 -5.03 -1.66
N LEU A 81 -4.81 -4.68 -1.54
CA LEU A 81 -4.35 -3.30 -1.35
C LEU A 81 -4.73 -2.41 -2.54
N SER A 82 -4.47 -2.85 -3.77
CA SER A 82 -4.88 -2.12 -4.97
C SER A 82 -6.40 -1.91 -5.03
N SER A 83 -7.18 -2.92 -4.62
CA SER A 83 -8.65 -2.79 -4.56
C SER A 83 -9.07 -1.75 -3.52
N PHE A 84 -8.46 -1.75 -2.34
CA PHE A 84 -8.72 -0.75 -1.30
C PHE A 84 -8.39 0.67 -1.80
N PHE A 85 -7.19 0.88 -2.34
CA PHE A 85 -6.76 2.17 -2.89
C PHE A 85 -7.66 2.65 -4.04
N SER A 86 -8.19 1.74 -4.87
CA SER A 86 -9.10 2.10 -5.95
C SER A 86 -10.39 2.76 -5.46
N ILE A 87 -10.80 2.47 -4.21
CA ILE A 87 -11.99 3.08 -3.64
C ILE A 87 -11.75 4.55 -3.32
N ALA A 88 -10.58 4.89 -2.77
CA ALA A 88 -10.18 6.27 -2.52
C ALA A 88 -10.14 7.06 -3.84
N VAL A 89 -9.54 6.49 -4.88
CA VAL A 89 -9.50 7.08 -6.23
C VAL A 89 -10.90 7.33 -6.78
N ARG A 90 -11.75 6.30 -6.76
CA ARG A 90 -13.11 6.38 -7.34
C ARG A 90 -14.00 7.39 -6.61
N LYS A 91 -13.84 7.52 -5.29
CA LYS A 91 -14.64 8.43 -4.47
C LYS A 91 -13.99 9.80 -4.27
N ASN A 92 -12.78 10.00 -4.80
CA ASN A 92 -11.94 11.18 -4.56
C ASN A 92 -11.80 11.49 -3.05
N GLN A 93 -11.45 10.47 -2.27
CA GLN A 93 -11.29 10.56 -0.82
C GLN A 93 -9.82 10.34 -0.42
N GLU A 94 -9.45 10.91 0.72
CA GLU A 94 -8.16 10.66 1.35
C GLU A 94 -8.19 9.33 2.12
N ILE A 95 -7.00 8.79 2.34
CA ILE A 95 -6.74 7.60 3.13
C ILE A 95 -5.98 8.05 4.36
N ILE A 96 -6.56 7.79 5.53
CA ILE A 96 -5.90 8.07 6.81
C ILE A 96 -5.29 6.76 7.27
N CYS A 97 -3.98 6.75 7.46
CA CYS A 97 -3.28 5.59 7.97
C CYS A 97 -2.73 5.84 9.36
N ALA A 98 -2.81 4.82 10.21
CA ALA A 98 -2.30 4.83 11.57
C ALA A 98 -1.56 3.52 11.84
N GLY A 99 -0.26 3.64 12.12
CA GLY A 99 0.57 2.55 12.63
C GLY A 99 0.60 2.55 14.16
N ASP A 100 0.77 1.36 14.72
CA ASP A 100 0.99 1.08 16.16
C ASP A 100 2.38 0.48 16.37
#